data_AF-G0UCB7-F1
#
_entry.id   AF-G0UCB7-F1
#
_cell.length_a   1.000
_cell.length_b   1.000
_cell.length_c   1.000
_cell.angle_alpha   90.00
_cell.angle_beta   90.00
_cell.angle_gamma   90.00
#
_symmetry.space_group_name_H-M   'P 1'
#
loop_
_entity.id
_entity.type
_entity.pdbx_description
1 polymer ?
#
loop_
_entity_poly.entity_id
_entity_poly.type
_entity_poly.pdbx_seq_one_letter_code
_entity_poly.pdbx_strand_id
1 'polypeptide(L)'
;HHHWAVGPQPGKTQRLVSALFMEFAVTAHSLFIGLTLGIARDPETVTLIVALALHQLFEGLALGARIAESSMRLSLELLLALIFSFSAPLGTAVGVGVVAGARVSVAGVVFTLLQAISSAFCGGILLYLAFILLLGDFPSDMRRHAGPGAPRRGWRCLAMFAALWVGAGVMAGIGKWI
;
A
#
# COMPACT_ATOMS: atom_id res chain seq x y z
N HIS A 1 -33.38 9.36 -20.40
CA HIS A 1 -32.73 8.33 -19.55
C HIS A 1 -31.31 8.11 -20.04
N HIS A 2 -30.33 8.79 -19.44
CA HIS A 2 -28.92 8.66 -19.83
C HIS A 2 -28.32 7.42 -19.19
N HIS A 3 -28.05 6.41 -20.02
CA HIS A 3 -27.24 5.26 -19.63
C HIS A 3 -25.80 5.76 -19.46
N TRP A 4 -25.38 5.98 -18.22
CA TRP A 4 -23.97 6.05 -17.87
C TRP A 4 -23.40 4.63 -18.05
N ALA A 5 -23.08 4.28 -19.29
CA ALA A 5 -22.32 3.09 -19.61
C ALA A 5 -20.95 3.26 -18.94
N VAL A 6 -20.79 2.53 -17.84
CA VAL A 6 -19.51 2.34 -17.16
C VAL A 6 -18.51 1.87 -18.21
N GLY A 7 -17.34 2.50 -18.26
CA GLY A 7 -16.25 2.05 -19.12
C GLY A 7 -15.98 0.56 -18.92
N PRO A 8 -15.47 -0.15 -19.94
CA PRO A 8 -15.20 -1.58 -19.85
C PRO A 8 -14.39 -1.91 -18.60
N GLN A 9 -14.70 -3.05 -17.95
CA GLN A 9 -13.88 -3.53 -16.84
C GLN A 9 -12.41 -3.58 -17.27
N PRO A 10 -11.47 -3.21 -16.38
CA PRO A 10 -10.05 -3.16 -16.73
C PRO A 10 -9.64 -4.50 -17.31
N GLY A 11 -9.14 -4.46 -18.55
CA GLY A 11 -8.64 -5.64 -19.25
C GLY A 11 -7.51 -6.30 -18.46
N LYS A 12 -7.20 -7.56 -18.75
CA LYS A 12 -6.14 -8.32 -18.05
C LYS A 12 -4.83 -7.54 -17.96
N THR A 13 -4.46 -6.86 -19.04
CA THR A 13 -3.27 -5.99 -19.11
C THR A 13 -3.32 -4.83 -18.11
N GLN A 14 -4.48 -4.18 -17.95
CA GLN A 14 -4.61 -3.05 -17.02
C GLN A 14 -4.49 -3.51 -15.56
N ARG A 15 -5.07 -4.67 -15.21
CA ARG A 15 -4.93 -5.24 -13.86
C ARG A 15 -3.50 -5.65 -13.55
N LEU A 16 -2.83 -6.27 -14.52
CA LEU A 16 -1.41 -6.60 -14.44
C LEU A 16 -0.55 -5.35 -14.21
N VAL A 17 -0.72 -4.34 -15.07
CA VAL A 17 0.02 -3.08 -14.96
C VAL A 17 -0.26 -2.39 -13.62
N SER A 18 -1.51 -2.35 -13.19
CA SER A 18 -1.87 -1.80 -11.87
C SER A 18 -1.20 -2.53 -10.71
N ALA A 19 -1.16 -3.87 -10.76
CA ALA A 19 -0.49 -4.67 -9.73
C ALA A 19 1.02 -4.42 -9.70
N LEU A 20 1.66 -4.31 -10.88
CA LEU A 20 3.10 -4.02 -10.98
C LEU A 20 3.46 -2.60 -10.52
N PHE A 21 2.64 -1.59 -10.84
CA PHE A 21 2.84 -0.23 -10.33
C PHE A 21 2.62 -0.15 -8.82
N MET A 22 1.62 -0.87 -8.30
CA MET A 22 1.39 -0.95 -6.86
C MET A 22 2.57 -1.60 -6.16
N GLU A 23 3.02 -2.76 -6.66
CA GLU A 23 4.21 -3.46 -6.16
C GLU A 23 5.44 -2.55 -6.13
N PHE A 24 5.74 -1.89 -7.25
CA PHE A 24 6.88 -0.99 -7.34
C PHE A 24 6.79 0.15 -6.31
N ALA A 25 5.64 0.82 -6.23
CA ALA A 25 5.47 1.98 -5.33
C ALA A 25 5.53 1.58 -3.85
N VAL A 26 4.84 0.50 -3.48
CA VAL A 26 4.83 0.01 -2.10
C VAL A 26 6.21 -0.50 -1.70
N THR A 27 6.87 -1.32 -2.53
CA THR A 27 8.21 -1.86 -2.25
C THR A 27 9.26 -0.76 -2.13
N ALA A 28 9.25 0.24 -3.03
CA ALA A 28 10.18 1.36 -2.96
C ALA A 28 9.97 2.20 -1.69
N HIS A 29 8.72 2.54 -1.38
CA HIS A 29 8.41 3.30 -0.16
C HIS A 29 8.78 2.54 1.12
N SER A 30 8.47 1.24 1.18
CA SER A 30 8.80 0.34 2.30
C SER A 30 10.31 0.26 2.57
N LEU A 31 11.13 0.27 1.51
CA LEU A 31 12.58 0.31 1.63
C LEU A 31 13.06 1.58 2.35
N PHE A 32 12.52 2.75 1.99
CA PHE A 32 12.88 4.02 2.62
C PHE A 32 12.35 4.15 4.05
N ILE A 33 11.15 3.64 4.35
CA ILE A 33 10.65 3.60 5.72
C ILE A 33 11.53 2.69 6.59
N GLY A 34 11.88 1.49 6.10
CA GLY A 34 12.79 0.59 6.80
C GLY A 34 14.15 1.24 7.06
N LEU A 35 14.69 1.94 6.06
CA LEU A 35 15.93 2.70 6.22
C LEU A 35 15.83 3.78 7.30
N THR A 36 14.69 4.49 7.36
CA THR A 36 14.41 5.48 8.41
C THR A 36 14.33 4.84 9.79
N LEU A 37 13.69 3.67 9.90
CA LEU A 37 13.66 2.90 11.14
C LEU A 37 15.06 2.48 11.59
N GLY A 38 15.89 2.00 10.66
CA GLY A 38 17.26 1.57 10.95
C GLY A 38 18.19 2.69 11.44
N ILE A 39 17.86 3.96 11.16
CA ILE A 39 18.61 5.13 11.63
C ILE A 39 18.01 5.81 12.88
N ALA A 40 16.81 5.38 13.32
CA ALA A 40 16.12 5.95 14.48
C ALA A 40 16.87 5.68 15.81
N ARG A 41 16.61 6.51 16.83
CA ARG A 41 17.24 6.41 18.18
C ARG A 41 16.19 6.25 19.28
N ASP A 42 16.65 5.76 20.44
CA ASP A 42 16.04 4.63 21.15
C ASP A 42 15.18 4.93 22.39
N PRO A 43 14.10 5.75 22.28
CA PRO A 43 12.92 5.47 23.10
C PRO A 43 11.68 5.13 22.27
N GLU A 44 11.60 5.63 21.03
CA GLU A 44 10.40 5.49 20.20
C GLU A 44 10.47 4.32 19.21
N THR A 45 11.65 3.68 19.07
CA THR A 45 11.89 2.57 18.14
C THR A 45 10.87 1.44 18.31
N VAL A 46 10.53 1.07 19.54
CA VAL A 46 9.56 -0.01 19.79
C VAL A 46 8.16 0.38 19.32
N THR A 47 7.72 1.61 19.60
CA THR A 47 6.43 2.13 19.13
C THR A 47 6.39 2.21 17.61
N LEU A 48 7.48 2.70 16.99
CA LEU A 48 7.65 2.77 15.54
C LEU A 48 7.60 1.39 14.89
N ILE A 49 8.27 0.38 15.47
CA ILE A 49 8.24 -1.01 14.96
C ILE A 49 6.82 -1.56 15.00
N VAL A 50 6.10 -1.38 16.11
CA VAL A 50 4.72 -1.87 16.24
C VAL A 50 3.80 -1.18 15.24
N ALA A 51 3.88 0.15 15.14
CA ALA A 51 3.09 0.91 14.18
C ALA A 51 3.41 0.50 12.75
N LEU A 52 4.69 0.42 12.39
CA LEU A 52 5.16 0.04 11.06
C LEU A 52 4.75 -1.40 10.70
N ALA A 53 4.84 -2.35 11.63
CA ALA A 53 4.42 -3.73 11.38
C ALA A 53 2.91 -3.79 11.04
N LEU A 54 2.08 -3.03 11.75
CA LEU A 54 0.66 -2.93 11.44
C LEU A 54 0.39 -2.23 10.10
N HIS A 55 1.12 -1.16 9.79
CA HIS A 55 1.02 -0.48 8.50
C HIS A 55 1.40 -1.40 7.34
N GLN A 56 2.54 -2.08 7.46
CA GLN A 56 3.04 -3.03 6.46
C GLN A 56 2.06 -4.20 6.24
N LEU A 57 1.37 -4.64 7.30
CA LEU A 57 0.33 -5.66 7.17
C LEU A 57 -0.82 -5.19 6.27
N PHE A 58 -1.30 -3.96 6.44
CA PHE A 58 -2.40 -3.44 5.62
C PHE A 58 -1.97 -3.14 4.19
N GLU A 59 -0.76 -2.58 3.99
CA GLU A 59 -0.21 -2.41 2.65
C GLU A 59 -0.01 -3.74 1.94
N GLY A 60 0.48 -4.77 2.65
CA GLY A 60 0.64 -6.13 2.14
C GLY A 60 -0.68 -6.81 1.79
N LEU A 61 -1.72 -6.61 2.59
CA LEU A 61 -3.06 -7.10 2.28
C LEU A 61 -3.63 -6.45 1.01
N ALA A 62 -3.46 -5.13 0.87
CA ALA A 62 -3.92 -4.38 -0.31
C ALA A 62 -3.19 -4.82 -1.58
N LEU A 63 -1.86 -4.95 -1.50
CA LEU A 63 -1.01 -5.46 -2.58
C LEU A 63 -1.38 -6.90 -2.95
N GLY A 64 -1.55 -7.78 -1.96
CA GLY A 64 -1.94 -9.18 -2.17
C GLY A 64 -3.28 -9.31 -2.90
N ALA A 65 -4.27 -8.48 -2.55
CA ALA A 65 -5.55 -8.44 -3.25
C ALA A 65 -5.38 -8.02 -4.73
N ARG A 66 -4.54 -7.02 -5.02
CA ARG A 66 -4.27 -6.59 -6.40
C ARG A 66 -3.52 -7.64 -7.21
N ILE A 67 -2.54 -8.30 -6.62
CA ILE A 67 -1.80 -9.39 -7.25
C ILE A 67 -2.76 -10.53 -7.59
N ALA A 68 -3.61 -10.96 -6.67
CA ALA A 68 -4.59 -12.02 -6.91
C ALA A 68 -5.57 -11.69 -8.05
N GLU A 69 -6.01 -10.44 -8.15
CA GLU A 69 -6.90 -9.98 -9.24
C GLU A 69 -6.22 -9.90 -10.61
N SER A 70 -4.90 -9.79 -10.65
CA SER A 70 -4.14 -9.71 -11.90
C SER A 70 -4.01 -11.05 -12.63
N SER A 71 -4.29 -12.17 -11.95
CA SER A 71 -4.28 -13.53 -12.51
C SER A 71 -2.95 -13.88 -13.20
N MET A 72 -1.84 -13.55 -12.55
CA MET A 72 -0.49 -13.85 -13.01
C MET A 72 -0.13 -15.32 -12.76
N ARG A 73 1.07 -15.73 -13.19
CA ARG A 73 1.61 -17.03 -12.78
C ARG A 73 1.90 -16.99 -11.29
N LEU A 74 1.52 -18.04 -10.55
CA LEU A 74 1.77 -18.17 -9.10
C LEU A 74 3.23 -17.89 -8.71
N SER A 75 4.19 -18.31 -9.54
CA SER A 75 5.61 -18.03 -9.32
C SER A 75 5.93 -16.54 -9.26
N LEU A 76 5.25 -15.74 -10.09
CA LEU A 76 5.41 -14.28 -10.12
C LEU A 76 4.68 -13.65 -8.93
N GLU A 77 3.49 -14.11 -8.58
CA GLU A 77 2.76 -13.65 -7.39
C GLU A 77 3.58 -13.85 -6.11
N LEU A 78 4.18 -15.03 -5.94
CA LEU A 78 5.07 -15.35 -4.82
C LEU A 78 6.35 -14.51 -4.86
N LEU A 79 6.93 -14.30 -6.04
CA LEU A 79 8.12 -13.46 -6.18
C LEU A 79 7.83 -12.01 -5.73
N LEU A 80 6.74 -11.42 -6.18
CA LEU A 80 6.34 -10.07 -5.79
C LEU A 80 6.05 -9.97 -4.29
N ALA A 81 5.31 -10.95 -3.74
CA ALA A 81 5.06 -11.01 -2.29
C ALA A 81 6.36 -11.10 -1.47
N LEU A 82 7.37 -11.85 -1.94
CA LEU A 82 8.68 -11.92 -1.29
C LEU A 82 9.45 -10.60 -1.41
N ILE A 83 9.46 -9.96 -2.59
CA ILE A 83 10.11 -8.66 -2.80
C ILE A 83 9.57 -7.63 -1.79
N PHE A 84 8.24 -7.49 -1.71
CA PHE A 84 7.61 -6.61 -0.73
C PHE A 84 7.97 -7.00 0.71
N SER A 85 7.90 -8.29 1.06
CA SER A 85 8.16 -8.77 2.44
C SER A 85 9.60 -8.49 2.90
N PHE A 86 10.58 -8.55 2.00
CA PHE A 86 11.98 -8.30 2.33
C PHE A 86 12.39 -6.83 2.23
N SER A 87 11.60 -5.98 1.57
CA SER A 87 11.94 -4.58 1.32
C SER A 87 12.20 -3.77 2.60
N ALA A 88 11.28 -3.80 3.57
CA ALA A 88 11.43 -3.08 4.84
C ALA A 88 12.56 -3.66 5.72
N PRO A 89 12.68 -4.99 5.95
CA PRO A 89 13.82 -5.56 6.67
C PRO A 89 15.18 -5.23 6.03
N LEU A 90 15.26 -5.26 4.70
CA LEU A 90 16.46 -4.89 3.97
C LEU A 90 16.81 -3.41 4.19
N GLY A 91 15.82 -2.52 4.09
CA GLY A 91 16.00 -1.10 4.39
C GLY A 91 16.53 -0.86 5.80
N THR A 92 15.92 -1.52 6.80
CA THR A 92 16.34 -1.47 8.20
C THR A 92 17.77 -1.97 8.39
N ALA A 93 18.12 -3.10 7.79
CA ALA A 93 19.48 -3.65 7.87
C ALA A 93 20.53 -2.70 7.29
N VAL A 94 20.23 -2.08 6.15
CA VAL A 94 21.09 -1.06 5.55
C VAL A 94 21.21 0.16 6.46
N GLY A 95 20.10 0.66 7.03
CA GLY A 95 20.11 1.80 7.94
C GLY A 95 20.95 1.57 9.20
N VAL A 96 20.81 0.41 9.82
CA VAL A 96 21.62 0.00 10.98
C VAL A 96 23.10 -0.09 10.58
N GLY A 97 23.42 -0.71 9.44
CA GLY A 97 24.79 -0.82 8.94
C GLY A 97 25.43 0.54 8.68
N VAL A 98 24.66 1.48 8.14
CA VAL A 98 25.08 2.86 7.89
C VAL A 98 25.40 3.59 9.21
N VAL A 99 24.54 3.48 10.24
CA VAL A 99 24.80 4.09 11.56
C VAL A 99 26.01 3.45 12.25
N ALA A 100 26.14 2.12 12.18
CA ALA A 100 27.23 1.38 12.80
C ALA A 100 28.59 1.71 12.14
N GLY A 101 28.61 1.84 10.81
CA GLY A 101 29.83 2.10 10.04
C GLY A 101 30.30 3.56 10.05
N ALA A 102 29.39 4.52 10.12
CA ALA A 102 29.73 5.93 9.91
C ALA A 102 30.23 6.67 11.16
N ARG A 103 30.00 6.18 12.39
CA ARG A 103 30.27 6.88 13.68
C ARG A 103 29.78 8.34 13.76
N VAL A 104 28.97 8.80 12.80
CA VAL A 104 28.46 10.18 12.62
C VAL A 104 27.01 10.08 12.13
N SER A 105 26.17 11.08 12.44
CA SER A 105 24.76 11.13 12.02
C SER A 105 24.62 11.10 10.49
N VAL A 106 24.13 9.99 9.93
CA VAL A 106 24.10 9.76 8.47
C VAL A 106 22.84 10.30 7.77
N ALA A 107 21.95 10.96 8.51
CA ALA A 107 20.81 11.69 7.94
C ALA A 107 21.24 13.04 7.36
N GLY A 108 22.12 13.03 6.36
CA GLY A 108 22.51 14.23 5.63
C GLY A 108 21.38 14.75 4.73
N VAL A 109 21.45 16.03 4.35
CA VAL A 109 20.46 16.69 3.49
C VAL A 109 20.14 15.89 2.22
N VAL A 110 21.15 15.25 1.61
CA VAL A 110 21.00 14.42 0.41
C VAL A 110 20.11 13.20 0.67
N PHE A 111 20.29 12.52 1.80
CA PHE A 111 19.49 11.34 2.17
C PHE A 111 18.03 11.74 2.37
N THR A 112 17.78 12.79 3.16
CA THR A 112 16.42 13.30 3.41
C THR A 112 15.75 13.75 2.12
N LEU A 113 16.46 14.41 1.20
CA LEU A 113 15.92 14.80 -0.10
C LEU A 113 15.55 13.59 -0.96
N LEU A 114 16.42 12.58 -1.05
CA LEU A 114 16.13 11.36 -1.81
C LEU A 114 14.92 10.62 -1.25
N GLN A 115 14.85 10.48 0.08
CA GLN A 115 13.71 9.88 0.76
C GLN A 115 12.42 10.66 0.51
N ALA A 116 12.45 11.99 0.61
CA ALA A 116 11.28 12.84 0.40
C ALA A 116 10.77 12.77 -1.04
N ILE A 117 11.67 12.87 -2.02
CA ILE A 117 11.31 12.78 -3.45
C ILE A 117 10.76 11.40 -3.78
N SER A 118 11.43 10.33 -3.35
CA SER A 118 10.97 8.96 -3.60
C SER A 118 9.63 8.68 -2.94
N SER A 119 9.45 9.10 -1.68
CA SER A 119 8.18 8.91 -0.95
C SER A 119 7.05 9.73 -1.56
N ALA A 120 7.31 10.95 -2.03
CA ALA A 120 6.31 11.76 -2.74
C ALA A 120 5.90 11.12 -4.07
N PHE A 121 6.87 10.58 -4.83
CA PHE A 121 6.60 9.88 -6.07
C PHE A 121 5.78 8.60 -5.85
N CYS A 122 6.20 7.75 -4.92
CA CYS A 122 5.48 6.52 -4.58
C CYS A 122 4.09 6.83 -4.02
N GLY A 123 3.98 7.80 -3.12
CA GLY A 123 2.71 8.28 -2.57
C GLY A 123 1.76 8.80 -3.66
N GLY A 124 2.28 9.48 -4.69
CA GLY A 124 1.49 9.90 -5.85
C GLY A 124 0.92 8.71 -6.64
N ILE A 125 1.72 7.66 -6.86
CA ILE A 125 1.26 6.42 -7.52
C ILE A 125 0.18 5.74 -6.67
N LEU A 126 0.41 5.59 -5.36
CA LEU A 126 -0.54 4.95 -4.45
C LEU A 126 -1.85 5.73 -4.35
N LEU A 127 -1.79 7.06 -4.33
CA LEU A 127 -2.97 7.91 -4.33
C LEU A 127 -3.76 7.78 -5.63
N TYR A 128 -3.08 7.76 -6.78
CA TYR A 128 -3.72 7.52 -8.08
C TYR A 128 -4.42 6.16 -8.12
N LEU A 129 -3.75 5.09 -7.67
CA LEU A 129 -4.33 3.76 -7.58
C LEU A 129 -5.50 3.72 -6.59
N ALA A 130 -5.39 4.37 -5.44
CA ALA A 130 -6.49 4.49 -4.48
C ALA A 130 -7.73 5.16 -5.09
N PHE A 131 -7.56 6.18 -5.94
CA PHE A 131 -8.67 6.77 -6.68
C PHE A 131 -9.28 5.82 -7.69
N ILE A 132 -8.49 5.03 -8.41
CA ILE A 132 -9.02 4.00 -9.32
C ILE A 132 -9.84 2.97 -8.53
N LEU A 133 -9.32 2.52 -7.39
CA LEU A 133 -10.01 1.57 -6.51
C LEU A 133 -11.33 2.14 -5.99
N LEU A 134 -11.32 3.41 -5.56
CA LEU A 134 -12.48 4.04 -4.95
C LEU A 134 -13.55 4.49 -5.96
N LEU A 135 -13.14 5.01 -7.12
CA LEU A 135 -14.06 5.59 -8.11
C LEU A 135 -14.44 4.62 -9.22
N GLY A 136 -13.58 3.64 -9.52
CA GLY A 136 -13.80 2.62 -10.54
C GLY A 136 -14.28 1.30 -9.97
N ASP A 137 -13.45 0.67 -9.14
CA ASP A 137 -13.68 -0.69 -8.65
C ASP A 137 -14.79 -0.74 -7.60
N PHE A 138 -14.77 0.15 -6.60
CA PHE A 138 -15.75 0.14 -5.51
C PHE A 138 -17.21 0.29 -5.98
N PRO A 139 -17.58 1.21 -6.90
CA PRO A 139 -18.94 1.26 -7.45
C PRO A 139 -19.28 0.02 -8.29
N SER A 140 -18.28 -0.60 -8.93
CA SER A 140 -18.46 -1.83 -9.72
C SER A 140 -18.73 -3.02 -8.80
N ASP A 141 -18.00 -3.14 -7.70
CA ASP A 141 -18.23 -4.14 -6.65
C ASP A 141 -19.57 -3.93 -5.94
N MET A 142 -19.96 -2.68 -5.69
CA MET A 142 -21.27 -2.37 -5.13
C MET A 142 -22.40 -2.83 -6.06
N ARG A 143 -22.30 -2.61 -7.37
CA ARG A 143 -23.29 -3.10 -8.33
C ARG A 143 -23.33 -4.63 -8.38
N ARG A 144 -22.18 -5.28 -8.25
CA ARG A 144 -22.06 -6.76 -8.27
C ARG A 144 -22.65 -7.40 -7.02
N HIS A 145 -22.39 -6.85 -5.83
CA HIS A 145 -22.75 -7.48 -4.55
C HIS A 145 -24.02 -6.90 -3.90
N ALA A 146 -24.36 -5.65 -4.23
CA ALA A 146 -25.50 -4.88 -3.71
C ALA A 146 -26.35 -4.26 -4.85
N GLY A 147 -26.40 -4.92 -6.01
CA GLY A 147 -27.22 -4.53 -7.15
C GLY A 147 -28.74 -4.71 -6.95
N PRO A 148 -29.57 -4.24 -7.89
CA PRO A 148 -31.02 -4.50 -7.89
C PRO A 148 -31.28 -6.01 -7.87
N GLY A 149 -32.02 -6.50 -6.86
CA GLY A 149 -32.29 -7.93 -6.67
C GLY A 149 -31.38 -8.65 -5.68
N ALA A 150 -30.33 -7.99 -5.15
CA ALA A 150 -29.50 -8.57 -4.11
C ALA A 150 -30.26 -8.64 -2.76
N PRO A 151 -30.26 -9.79 -2.05
CA PRO A 151 -30.88 -9.90 -0.74
C PRO A 151 -30.15 -8.99 0.27
N ARG A 152 -30.91 -8.30 1.12
CA ARG A 152 -30.39 -7.35 2.13
C ARG A 152 -29.48 -6.27 1.53
N ARG A 153 -29.82 -5.76 0.33
CA ARG A 153 -29.06 -4.72 -0.39
C ARG A 153 -28.62 -3.55 0.49
N GLY A 154 -29.53 -2.98 1.27
CA GLY A 154 -29.23 -1.83 2.14
C GLY A 154 -28.12 -2.15 3.15
N TRP A 155 -28.20 -3.32 3.80
CA TRP A 155 -27.17 -3.79 4.73
C TRP A 155 -25.83 -4.03 4.05
N ARG A 156 -25.82 -4.66 2.87
CA ARG A 156 -24.58 -4.90 2.10
C ARG A 156 -23.91 -3.59 1.68
N CYS A 157 -24.69 -2.63 1.20
CA CYS A 157 -24.20 -1.31 0.83
C CYS A 157 -23.58 -0.60 2.05
N LEU A 158 -24.31 -0.57 3.18
CA LEU A 158 -23.81 0.00 4.43
C LEU A 158 -22.52 -0.69 4.89
N ALA A 159 -22.48 -2.02 4.85
CA ALA A 159 -21.30 -2.79 5.25
C ALA A 159 -20.07 -2.48 4.37
N MET A 160 -20.24 -2.28 3.06
CA MET A 160 -19.14 -1.91 2.16
C MET A 160 -18.59 -0.51 2.47
N PHE A 161 -19.47 0.48 2.67
CA PHE A 161 -19.04 1.83 3.08
C PHE A 161 -18.42 1.83 4.48
N ALA A 162 -18.98 1.08 5.41
CA ALA A 162 -18.41 0.93 6.75
C ALA A 162 -17.01 0.32 6.69
N ALA A 163 -16.81 -0.75 5.90
CA ALA A 163 -15.50 -1.36 5.72
C ALA A 163 -14.47 -0.38 5.13
N LEU A 164 -14.86 0.41 4.12
CA LEU A 164 -14.01 1.46 3.54
C LEU A 164 -13.57 2.49 4.60
N TRP A 165 -14.52 3.06 5.34
CA TRP A 165 -14.23 4.10 6.34
C TRP A 165 -13.47 3.56 7.54
N VAL A 166 -13.75 2.34 7.98
CA VAL A 166 -13.01 1.67 9.04
C VAL A 166 -11.57 1.43 8.60
N GLY A 167 -11.35 0.90 7.39
CA GLY A 167 -9.99 0.69 6.86
C GLY A 167 -9.20 2.00 6.75
N ALA A 168 -9.82 3.05 6.19
CA ALA A 168 -9.20 4.38 6.11
C ALA A 168 -8.88 4.96 7.50
N GLY A 169 -9.81 4.83 8.45
CA GLY A 169 -9.63 5.31 9.83
C GLY A 169 -8.52 4.56 10.57
N VAL A 170 -8.42 3.24 10.41
CA VAL A 170 -7.35 2.42 10.98
C VAL A 170 -6.00 2.85 10.42
N MET A 171 -5.87 2.99 9.10
CA MET A 171 -4.60 3.42 8.48
C MET A 171 -4.20 4.85 8.85
N ALA A 172 -5.16 5.78 8.92
CA ALA A 172 -4.91 7.13 9.39
C ALA A 172 -4.46 7.15 10.87
N GLY A 173 -5.06 6.29 11.71
CA GLY A 173 -4.69 6.16 13.12
C GLY A 173 -3.29 5.59 13.31
N ILE A 174 -2.91 4.58 12.52
CA ILE A 174 -1.56 4.00 12.53
C ILE A 174 -0.53 5.02 12.05
N GLY A 175 -0.85 5.77 10.98
CA GLY A 175 0.02 6.81 10.43
C GLY A 175 0.31 7.98 11.38
N LYS A 176 -0.37 8.09 12.53
CA LYS A 176 0.01 9.06 13.58
C LYS A 176 1.30 8.66 14.30
N TRP A 177 1.62 7.37 14.31
CA TRP A 177 2.71 6.78 15.09
C TRP A 177 3.86 6.28 14.19
N ILE A 178 3.82 6.62 12.91
CA ILE A 178 4.84 6.36 11.87
C ILE A 178 5.30 7.71 11.35
#